data_AF-A0AB39ZKJ8-F1
#
_entry.id   AF-A0AB39ZKJ8-F1
#
_cell.length_a   1.000
_cell.length_b   1.000
_cell.length_c   1.000
_cell.angle_alpha   90.00
_cell.angle_beta   90.00
_cell.angle_gamma   90.00
#
_symmetry.space_group_name_H-M   'P 1'
#
loop_
_entity.id
_entity.type
_entity.pdbx_description
1 polymer ?
#
loop_
_entity_poly.entity_id
_entity_poly.type
_entity_poly.pdbx_seq_one_letter_code
_entity_poly.pdbx_strand_id
1 'polypeptide(L)'
;MTDQSELDQLATAELQRLQRQHRGLQLDLRGLLEEKAKRLKKQNHMINVLQVEHQKLKEEIKTLEGGTHARKNTYREKHLGTLQGQQADLQRVLQNERTNLWELEGHIRKMEKEIDALRRNEVPDNCYKDTICKVQKSVVKLENRLDVVNKKCSDVLTENSKMRDAINHMLQDRANFNDMWQSMVTQFNEGKKFIMDLIDQSTLAFDQREELCNKLSVLKDRNENDKVMHIQEMREMQRRLEHDAKLQKFFDIKGQKRLNPELEQRELDKKQNQKENYERQLLEYKEIIEKIKLLYGEEDAERLVAQFKRQEDENFALFNYVNELSHEVEVLNDSTQELQDEIERQKSEQTEKELKLKTEALDYLNAEKERIEQLAEETREKKRTLSIRLEQLLKGIEDIFRQLACDDAPILNVLSTKTFLTVHNVKLFIGVIERRVNLIISAINIEDNSNKILARKDRVPKFNIRESAKTKN
;
A
#
# COMPACT_ATOMS: atom_id res chain seq x y z
N MET A 1 -62.99 135.90 164.73
CA MET A 1 -64.22 135.41 164.08
C MET A 1 -63.92 135.11 162.60
N THR A 2 -62.80 134.49 162.19
CA THR A 2 -62.27 133.12 162.39
C THR A 2 -63.10 131.99 161.75
N ASP A 3 -62.62 131.55 160.57
CA ASP A 3 -62.31 130.16 160.17
C ASP A 3 -63.39 129.14 159.78
N GLN A 4 -64.63 129.52 159.47
CA GLN A 4 -65.62 128.52 158.98
C GLN A 4 -66.22 128.79 157.59
N SER A 5 -66.07 129.97 156.99
CA SER A 5 -66.74 130.24 155.71
C SER A 5 -65.92 129.89 154.46
N GLU A 6 -64.60 129.72 154.57
CA GLU A 6 -63.71 129.47 153.42
C GLU A 6 -63.64 127.98 153.02
N LEU A 7 -64.10 127.04 153.87
CA LEU A 7 -64.01 125.60 153.62
C LEU A 7 -65.25 125.02 152.87
N ASP A 8 -66.44 125.58 153.10
CA ASP A 8 -67.69 125.07 152.50
C ASP A 8 -67.88 125.45 151.02
N GLN A 9 -67.24 126.53 150.55
CA GLN A 9 -67.33 126.94 149.14
C GLN A 9 -66.45 126.08 148.22
N LEU A 10 -65.37 125.49 148.72
CA LEU A 10 -64.49 124.60 147.93
C LEU A 10 -65.11 123.21 147.71
N ALA A 11 -65.83 122.67 148.70
CA ALA A 11 -66.48 121.36 148.60
C ALA A 11 -67.65 121.33 147.59
N THR A 12 -68.37 122.44 147.45
CA THR A 12 -69.50 122.54 146.48
C THR A 12 -69.03 122.64 145.03
N ALA A 13 -67.83 123.20 144.78
CA ALA A 13 -67.24 123.27 143.45
C ALA A 13 -66.79 121.89 142.92
N GLU A 14 -66.34 120.99 143.79
CA GLU A 14 -65.82 119.67 143.37
C GLU A 14 -66.95 118.67 143.04
N LEU A 15 -68.08 118.75 143.76
CA LEU A 15 -69.24 117.88 143.56
C LEU A 15 -69.95 118.15 142.22
N GLN A 16 -70.02 119.41 141.79
CA GLN A 16 -70.59 119.76 140.47
C GLN A 16 -69.72 119.28 139.29
N ARG A 17 -68.39 119.21 139.45
CA ARG A 17 -67.49 118.72 138.40
C ARG A 17 -67.68 117.21 138.17
N LEU A 18 -67.78 116.43 139.24
CA LEU A 18 -68.00 114.98 139.17
C LEU A 18 -69.38 114.62 138.57
N GLN A 19 -70.42 115.39 138.87
CA GLN A 19 -71.75 115.20 138.27
C GLN A 19 -71.76 115.44 136.75
N ARG A 20 -70.97 116.40 136.24
CA ARG A 20 -70.86 116.64 134.78
C ARG A 20 -70.15 115.50 134.06
N GLN A 21 -69.09 114.92 134.64
CA GLN A 21 -68.37 113.81 134.03
C GLN A 21 -69.21 112.52 133.96
N HIS A 22 -70.03 112.24 134.98
CA HIS A 22 -70.90 111.06 134.96
C HIS A 22 -71.98 111.13 133.87
N ARG A 23 -72.49 112.34 133.58
CA ARG A 23 -73.48 112.56 132.52
C ARG A 23 -72.92 112.36 131.10
N GLY A 24 -71.65 112.71 130.88
CA GLY A 24 -70.97 112.50 129.60
C GLY A 24 -70.80 111.01 129.27
N LEU A 25 -70.30 110.21 130.22
CA LEU A 25 -70.07 108.78 130.03
C LEU A 25 -71.37 107.98 129.78
N GLN A 26 -72.51 108.40 130.34
CA GLN A 26 -73.80 107.76 130.05
C GLN A 26 -74.28 107.98 128.61
N LEU A 27 -73.98 109.13 128.00
CA LEU A 27 -74.36 109.42 126.61
C LEU A 27 -73.55 108.58 125.61
N ASP A 28 -72.23 108.44 125.85
CA ASP A 28 -71.36 107.66 124.97
C ASP A 28 -71.71 106.16 124.97
N LEU A 29 -72.10 105.62 126.13
CA LEU A 29 -72.50 104.21 126.25
C LEU A 29 -73.81 103.92 125.49
N ARG A 30 -74.72 104.90 125.41
CA ARG A 30 -75.97 104.79 124.64
C ARG A 30 -75.70 104.79 123.12
N GLY A 31 -74.76 105.62 122.65
CA GLY A 31 -74.38 105.67 121.23
C GLY A 31 -73.79 104.35 120.71
N LEU A 32 -72.90 103.71 121.49
CA LEU A 32 -72.28 102.44 121.10
C LEU A 32 -73.29 101.28 120.99
N LEU A 33 -74.31 101.25 121.83
CA LEU A 33 -75.35 100.22 121.77
C LEU A 33 -76.23 100.36 120.53
N GLU A 34 -76.58 101.57 120.11
CA GLU A 34 -77.35 101.80 118.89
C GLU A 34 -76.60 101.41 117.61
N GLU A 35 -75.28 101.67 117.54
CA GLU A 35 -74.47 101.23 116.39
C GLU A 35 -74.37 99.70 116.30
N LYS A 36 -74.19 99.01 117.44
CA LYS A 36 -74.15 97.53 117.46
C LYS A 36 -75.49 96.93 117.01
N ALA A 37 -76.61 97.49 117.43
CA ALA A 37 -77.95 97.03 117.01
C ALA A 37 -78.16 97.20 115.48
N LYS A 38 -77.68 98.28 114.88
CA LYS A 38 -77.76 98.50 113.42
C LYS A 38 -76.90 97.50 112.63
N ARG A 39 -75.69 97.14 113.10
CA ARG A 39 -74.86 96.10 112.45
C ARG A 39 -75.52 94.72 112.49
N LEU A 40 -76.12 94.35 113.61
CA LEU A 40 -76.79 93.06 113.79
C LEU A 40 -77.98 92.87 112.82
N LYS A 41 -78.79 93.93 112.60
CA LYS A 41 -79.87 93.88 111.60
C LYS A 41 -79.37 93.65 110.17
N LYS A 42 -78.25 94.27 109.78
CA LYS A 42 -77.66 94.08 108.44
C LYS A 42 -77.14 92.66 108.23
N GLN A 43 -76.47 92.08 109.25
CA GLN A 43 -75.97 90.70 109.17
C GLN A 43 -77.11 89.68 109.05
N ASN A 44 -78.18 89.82 109.83
CA ASN A 44 -79.34 88.91 109.74
C ASN A 44 -80.05 88.98 108.39
N HIS A 45 -80.13 90.14 107.75
CA HIS A 45 -80.70 90.25 106.40
C HIS A 45 -79.86 89.51 105.36
N MET A 46 -78.52 89.62 105.42
CA MET A 46 -77.62 88.92 104.50
C MET A 46 -77.73 87.38 104.62
N ILE A 47 -77.86 86.88 105.85
CA ILE A 47 -78.01 85.44 106.10
C ILE A 47 -79.28 84.89 105.44
N ASN A 48 -80.41 85.62 105.53
CA ASN A 48 -81.65 85.20 104.89
C ASN A 48 -81.55 85.17 103.35
N VAL A 49 -80.87 86.13 102.74
CA VAL A 49 -80.66 86.14 101.27
C VAL A 49 -79.86 84.92 100.83
N LEU A 50 -78.76 84.61 101.51
CA LEU A 50 -77.91 83.45 101.19
C LEU A 50 -78.64 82.11 101.38
N GLN A 51 -79.53 82.01 102.37
CA GLN A 51 -80.34 80.79 102.56
C GLN A 51 -81.30 80.55 101.40
N VAL A 52 -81.91 81.59 100.85
CA VAL A 52 -82.81 81.48 99.68
C VAL A 52 -82.02 81.09 98.42
N GLU A 53 -80.83 81.65 98.21
CA GLU A 53 -79.97 81.27 97.06
C GLU A 53 -79.51 79.81 97.14
N HIS A 54 -79.10 79.36 98.34
CA HIS A 54 -78.71 77.97 98.54
C HIS A 54 -79.85 76.98 98.24
N GLN A 55 -81.08 77.32 98.64
CA GLN A 55 -82.25 76.50 98.33
C GLN A 55 -82.51 76.42 96.82
N LYS A 56 -82.41 77.54 96.10
CA LYS A 56 -82.57 77.59 94.63
C LYS A 56 -81.53 76.73 93.89
N LEU A 57 -80.24 76.86 94.25
CA LEU A 57 -79.18 76.05 93.62
C LEU A 57 -79.38 74.55 93.85
N LYS A 58 -79.90 74.17 95.02
CA LYS A 58 -80.17 72.76 95.34
C LYS A 58 -81.31 72.18 94.52
N GLU A 59 -82.31 73.00 94.19
CA GLU A 59 -83.40 72.62 93.28
C GLU A 59 -82.92 72.51 91.83
N GLU A 60 -82.05 73.41 91.37
CA GLU A 60 -81.44 73.33 90.03
C GLU A 60 -80.65 72.04 89.82
N ILE A 61 -79.80 71.64 90.79
CA ILE A 61 -79.04 70.38 90.72
C ILE A 61 -79.98 69.17 90.59
N LYS A 62 -81.06 69.12 91.38
CA LYS A 62 -82.03 68.01 91.31
C LYS A 62 -82.72 67.92 89.95
N THR A 63 -83.05 69.06 89.33
CA THR A 63 -83.68 69.06 88.00
C THR A 63 -82.73 68.61 86.90
N LEU A 64 -81.43 68.89 87.02
CA LEU A 64 -80.41 68.45 86.07
C LEU A 64 -80.12 66.94 86.18
N GLU A 65 -80.00 66.40 87.40
CA GLU A 65 -79.67 64.98 87.63
C GLU A 65 -80.88 64.05 87.46
N GLY A 66 -82.09 64.49 87.84
CA GLY A 66 -83.32 63.71 87.77
C GLY A 66 -84.13 63.88 86.49
N GLY A 67 -83.78 64.85 85.65
CA GLY A 67 -84.56 65.25 84.47
C GLY A 67 -84.62 64.19 83.36
N THR A 68 -85.57 64.38 82.45
CA THR A 68 -85.73 63.57 81.22
C THR A 68 -84.46 63.57 80.36
N HIS A 69 -83.64 64.61 80.45
CA HIS A 69 -82.36 64.74 79.76
C HIS A 69 -81.29 63.75 80.27
N ALA A 70 -81.19 63.51 81.59
CA ALA A 70 -80.22 62.55 82.15
C ALA A 70 -80.53 61.09 81.74
N ARG A 71 -81.83 60.73 81.71
CA ARG A 71 -82.29 59.41 81.21
C ARG A 71 -82.06 59.25 79.71
N LYS A 72 -82.29 60.31 78.92
CA LYS A 72 -81.96 60.31 77.48
C LYS A 72 -80.45 60.19 77.25
N ASN A 73 -79.62 60.77 78.11
CA ASN A 73 -78.16 60.70 77.98
C ASN A 73 -77.63 59.29 78.27
N THR A 74 -78.10 58.64 79.34
CA THR A 74 -77.74 57.24 79.65
C THR A 74 -78.23 56.25 78.59
N TYR A 75 -79.40 56.49 77.97
CA TYR A 75 -79.84 55.69 76.83
C TYR A 75 -78.95 55.89 75.59
N ARG A 76 -78.58 57.14 75.29
CA ARG A 76 -77.64 57.45 74.19
C ARG A 76 -76.26 56.85 74.43
N GLU A 77 -75.77 56.86 75.66
CA GLU A 77 -74.49 56.26 76.05
C GLU A 77 -74.50 54.74 75.87
N LYS A 78 -75.57 54.05 76.31
CA LYS A 78 -75.74 52.62 76.04
C LYS A 78 -75.84 52.33 74.53
N HIS A 79 -76.55 53.16 73.79
CA HIS A 79 -76.66 53.02 72.34
C HIS A 79 -75.32 53.24 71.63
N LEU A 80 -74.54 54.24 72.06
CA LEU A 80 -73.15 54.46 71.63
C LEU A 80 -72.26 53.26 71.95
N GLY A 81 -72.40 52.67 73.13
CA GLY A 81 -71.68 51.45 73.50
C GLY A 81 -72.03 50.27 72.59
N THR A 82 -73.31 50.08 72.25
CA THR A 82 -73.71 49.04 71.28
C THR A 82 -73.18 49.32 69.88
N LEU A 83 -73.18 50.58 69.43
CA LEU A 83 -72.63 50.99 68.13
C LEU A 83 -71.11 50.81 68.08
N GLN A 84 -70.39 51.13 69.16
CA GLN A 84 -68.95 50.89 69.26
C GLN A 84 -68.62 49.40 69.25
N GLY A 85 -69.42 48.56 69.92
CA GLY A 85 -69.29 47.10 69.84
C GLY A 85 -69.48 46.59 68.41
N GLN A 86 -70.54 47.03 67.72
CA GLN A 86 -70.78 46.70 66.32
C GLN A 86 -69.66 47.19 65.39
N GLN A 87 -69.11 48.39 65.64
CA GLN A 87 -67.96 48.91 64.90
C GLN A 87 -66.71 48.05 65.11
N ALA A 88 -66.43 47.64 66.35
CA ALA A 88 -65.29 46.77 66.66
C ALA A 88 -65.45 45.39 66.00
N ASP A 89 -66.67 44.83 65.99
CA ASP A 89 -66.97 43.56 65.33
C ASP A 89 -66.81 43.65 63.81
N LEU A 90 -67.36 44.69 63.18
CA LEU A 90 -67.18 44.94 61.75
C LEU A 90 -65.70 45.17 61.40
N GLN A 91 -64.96 45.90 62.23
CA GLN A 91 -63.54 46.14 62.02
C GLN A 91 -62.71 44.85 62.12
N ARG A 92 -63.08 43.95 63.04
CA ARG A 92 -62.48 42.62 63.16
C ARG A 92 -62.78 41.75 61.95
N VAL A 93 -64.03 41.71 61.47
CA VAL A 93 -64.40 40.98 60.25
C VAL A 93 -63.65 41.54 59.05
N LEU A 94 -63.58 42.87 58.91
CA LEU A 94 -62.90 43.53 57.80
C LEU A 94 -61.39 43.25 57.81
N GLN A 95 -60.77 43.16 58.99
CA GLN A 95 -59.38 42.72 59.11
C GLN A 95 -59.19 41.26 58.68
N ASN A 96 -60.07 40.35 59.11
CA ASN A 96 -60.03 38.95 58.68
C ASN A 96 -60.22 38.81 57.15
N GLU A 97 -61.15 39.56 56.56
CA GLU A 97 -61.33 39.54 55.10
C GLU A 97 -60.12 40.13 54.37
N ARG A 98 -59.45 41.15 54.95
CA ARG A 98 -58.19 41.67 54.41
C ARG A 98 -57.07 40.64 54.48
N THR A 99 -56.94 39.89 55.56
CA THR A 99 -55.94 38.80 55.65
C THR A 99 -56.27 37.70 54.65
N ASN A 100 -57.53 37.31 54.51
CA ASN A 100 -57.96 36.32 53.52
C ASN A 100 -57.66 36.77 52.09
N LEU A 101 -57.96 38.02 51.74
CA LEU A 101 -57.62 38.60 50.44
C LEU A 101 -56.11 38.62 50.20
N TRP A 102 -55.31 38.98 51.21
CA TRP A 102 -53.86 38.98 51.11
C TRP A 102 -53.30 37.57 50.90
N GLU A 103 -53.83 36.56 51.59
CA GLU A 103 -53.47 35.16 51.41
C GLU A 103 -53.85 34.66 50.01
N LEU A 104 -55.07 34.96 49.55
CA LEU A 104 -55.55 34.60 48.21
C LEU A 104 -54.72 35.26 47.11
N GLU A 105 -54.39 36.55 47.23
CA GLU A 105 -53.45 37.23 46.33
C GLU A 105 -52.06 36.56 46.36
N GLY A 106 -51.59 36.15 47.53
CA GLY A 106 -50.37 35.38 47.69
C GLY A 106 -50.42 34.03 46.95
N HIS A 107 -51.53 33.31 47.03
CA HIS A 107 -51.76 32.07 46.30
C HIS A 107 -51.87 32.28 44.79
N ILE A 108 -52.56 33.33 44.34
CA ILE A 108 -52.65 33.71 42.93
C ILE A 108 -51.25 33.98 42.39
N ARG A 109 -50.43 34.77 43.09
CA ARG A 109 -49.04 35.04 42.66
C ARG A 109 -48.17 33.79 42.63
N LYS A 110 -48.38 32.82 43.52
CA LYS A 110 -47.66 31.53 43.49
C LYS A 110 -48.07 30.72 42.26
N MET A 111 -49.37 30.59 42.00
CA MET A 111 -49.89 29.88 40.83
C MET A 111 -49.47 30.56 39.53
N GLU A 112 -49.49 31.89 39.44
CA GLU A 112 -48.98 32.63 38.29
C GLU A 112 -47.49 32.35 38.06
N LYS A 113 -46.67 32.33 39.12
CA LYS A 113 -45.25 31.96 39.00
C LYS A 113 -45.04 30.52 38.55
N GLU A 114 -45.87 29.58 39.02
CA GLU A 114 -45.83 28.18 38.60
C GLU A 114 -46.26 28.02 37.14
N ILE A 115 -47.33 28.71 36.71
CA ILE A 115 -47.77 28.77 35.30
C ILE A 115 -46.68 29.38 34.42
N ASP A 116 -46.04 30.46 34.84
CA ASP A 116 -44.94 31.08 34.10
C ASP A 116 -43.70 30.17 34.05
N ALA A 117 -43.43 29.41 35.11
CA ALA A 117 -42.36 28.40 35.11
C ALA A 117 -42.67 27.26 34.13
N LEU A 118 -43.91 26.77 34.11
CA LEU A 118 -44.35 25.75 33.16
C LEU A 118 -44.32 26.26 31.72
N ARG A 119 -44.83 27.47 31.44
CA ARG A 119 -44.78 28.10 30.11
C ARG A 119 -43.36 28.36 29.61
N ARG A 120 -42.41 28.66 30.51
CA ARG A 120 -40.99 28.75 30.16
C ARG A 120 -40.37 27.40 29.81
N ASN A 121 -40.86 26.32 30.43
CA ASN A 121 -40.39 24.96 30.17
C ASN A 121 -41.12 24.27 29.01
N GLU A 122 -42.31 24.74 28.65
CA GLU A 122 -43.07 24.32 27.47
C GLU A 122 -42.38 24.85 26.21
N VAL A 123 -41.59 23.98 25.61
CA VAL A 123 -41.07 24.19 24.26
C VAL A 123 -42.26 24.11 23.29
N PRO A 124 -42.51 25.11 22.42
CA PRO A 124 -43.63 25.10 21.49
C PRO A 124 -43.61 23.85 20.60
N ASP A 125 -44.77 23.26 20.31
CA ASP A 125 -44.91 22.11 19.40
C ASP A 125 -44.21 22.31 18.04
N ASN A 126 -44.10 23.55 17.58
CA ASN A 126 -43.35 23.89 16.37
C ASN A 126 -41.85 23.57 16.49
N CYS A 127 -41.24 23.76 17.65
CA CYS A 127 -39.83 23.41 17.85
C CYS A 127 -39.62 21.89 17.80
N TYR A 128 -40.57 21.08 18.28
CA TYR A 128 -40.51 19.62 18.15
C TYR A 128 -40.70 19.17 16.69
N LYS A 129 -41.63 19.79 15.95
CA LYS A 129 -41.77 19.53 14.51
C LYS A 129 -40.52 19.91 13.73
N ASP A 130 -39.88 21.02 14.08
CA ASP A 130 -38.64 21.47 13.47
C ASP A 130 -37.46 20.55 13.79
N THR A 131 -37.33 20.05 15.03
CA THR A 131 -36.27 19.09 15.38
C THR A 131 -36.49 17.76 14.67
N ILE A 132 -37.72 17.24 14.61
CA ILE A 132 -38.06 16.04 13.85
C ILE A 132 -37.76 16.23 12.36
N CYS A 133 -38.15 17.37 11.77
CA CYS A 133 -37.86 17.69 10.38
C CYS A 133 -36.34 17.76 10.11
N LYS A 134 -35.56 18.34 11.03
CA LYS A 134 -34.08 18.39 10.95
C LYS A 134 -33.46 16.99 11.05
N VAL A 135 -33.96 16.15 11.95
CA VAL A 135 -33.52 14.75 12.08
C VAL A 135 -33.85 13.98 10.81
N GLN A 136 -35.07 14.08 10.29
CA GLN A 136 -35.48 13.40 9.06
C GLN A 136 -34.66 13.84 7.84
N LYS A 137 -34.41 15.15 7.69
CA LYS A 137 -33.50 15.68 6.66
C LYS A 137 -32.06 15.15 6.84
N SER A 138 -31.61 14.95 8.07
CA SER A 138 -30.29 14.39 8.36
C SER A 138 -30.22 12.90 8.00
N VAL A 139 -31.27 12.13 8.31
CA VAL A 139 -31.42 10.73 7.90
C VAL A 139 -31.36 10.61 6.39
N VAL A 140 -32.16 11.39 5.64
CA VAL A 140 -32.15 11.37 4.17
C VAL A 140 -30.77 11.72 3.60
N LYS A 141 -30.04 12.67 4.21
CA LYS A 141 -28.66 12.98 3.79
C LYS A 141 -27.70 11.81 4.02
N LEU A 142 -27.83 11.11 5.15
CA LEU A 142 -27.02 9.94 5.46
C LEU A 142 -27.36 8.76 4.54
N GLU A 143 -28.64 8.53 4.25
CA GLU A 143 -29.10 7.53 3.28
C GLU A 143 -28.56 7.81 1.88
N ASN A 144 -28.69 9.05 1.39
CA ASN A 144 -28.12 9.44 0.10
C ASN A 144 -26.59 9.25 0.07
N ARG A 145 -25.90 9.57 1.17
CA ARG A 145 -24.44 9.35 1.25
C ARG A 145 -24.10 7.86 1.26
N LEU A 146 -24.88 7.04 1.95
CA LEU A 146 -24.74 5.59 1.95
C LEU A 146 -24.95 5.02 0.55
N ASP A 147 -25.98 5.46 -0.17
CA ASP A 147 -26.25 5.05 -1.54
C ASP A 147 -25.12 5.42 -2.50
N VAL A 148 -24.57 6.63 -2.38
CA VAL A 148 -23.41 7.03 -3.19
C VAL A 148 -22.19 6.16 -2.90
N VAL A 149 -21.94 5.82 -1.62
CA VAL A 149 -20.83 4.92 -1.25
C VAL A 149 -21.08 3.50 -1.73
N ASN A 150 -22.32 2.99 -1.62
CA ASN A 150 -22.71 1.67 -2.11
C ASN A 150 -22.56 1.56 -3.63
N LYS A 151 -22.98 2.59 -4.39
CA LYS A 151 -22.77 2.63 -5.85
C LYS A 151 -21.28 2.56 -6.19
N LYS A 152 -20.44 3.40 -5.55
CA LYS A 152 -18.99 3.34 -5.75
C LYS A 152 -18.38 1.99 -5.38
N CYS A 153 -18.85 1.37 -4.31
CA CYS A 153 -18.42 0.03 -3.90
C CYS A 153 -18.79 -1.00 -4.96
N SER A 154 -20.03 -0.99 -5.44
CA SER A 154 -20.49 -1.84 -6.53
C SER A 154 -19.68 -1.62 -7.81
N ASP A 155 -19.39 -0.38 -8.19
CA ASP A 155 -18.56 -0.06 -9.37
C ASP A 155 -17.17 -0.70 -9.24
N VAL A 156 -16.49 -0.51 -8.09
CA VAL A 156 -15.19 -1.13 -7.81
C VAL A 156 -15.27 -2.65 -7.81
N LEU A 157 -16.35 -3.25 -7.29
CA LEU A 157 -16.54 -4.70 -7.32
C LEU A 157 -16.73 -5.23 -8.75
N THR A 158 -17.46 -4.50 -9.61
CA THR A 158 -17.61 -4.88 -11.02
C THR A 158 -16.29 -4.77 -11.77
N GLU A 159 -15.49 -3.73 -11.51
CA GLU A 159 -14.15 -3.60 -12.08
C GLU A 159 -13.23 -4.71 -11.58
N ASN A 160 -13.26 -5.03 -10.29
CA ASN A 160 -12.51 -6.15 -9.71
C ASN A 160 -12.89 -7.49 -10.35
N SER A 161 -14.19 -7.72 -10.61
CA SER A 161 -14.65 -8.91 -11.34
C SER A 161 -14.05 -8.97 -12.74
N LYS A 162 -14.10 -7.88 -13.51
CA LYS A 162 -13.50 -7.81 -14.85
C LYS A 162 -12.00 -8.08 -14.82
N MET A 163 -11.28 -7.55 -13.84
CA MET A 163 -9.85 -7.80 -13.68
C MET A 163 -9.57 -9.28 -13.35
N ARG A 164 -10.40 -9.93 -12.52
CA ARG A 164 -10.30 -11.37 -12.26
C ARG A 164 -10.55 -12.19 -13.52
N ASP A 165 -11.55 -11.82 -14.31
CA ASP A 165 -11.85 -12.50 -15.58
C ASP A 165 -10.69 -12.35 -16.57
N ALA A 166 -10.08 -11.16 -16.66
CA ALA A 166 -8.88 -10.93 -17.46
C ALA A 166 -7.68 -11.76 -16.98
N ILE A 167 -7.46 -11.84 -15.66
CA ILE A 167 -6.39 -12.69 -15.08
C ILE A 167 -6.66 -14.17 -15.41
N ASN A 168 -7.89 -14.65 -15.24
CA ASN A 168 -8.27 -16.03 -15.56
C ASN A 168 -8.07 -16.34 -17.04
N HIS A 169 -8.43 -15.41 -17.93
CA HIS A 169 -8.20 -15.55 -19.36
C HIS A 169 -6.69 -15.66 -19.67
N MET A 170 -5.86 -14.78 -19.11
CA MET A 170 -4.40 -14.85 -19.29
C MET A 170 -3.78 -16.14 -18.73
N LEU A 171 -4.31 -16.66 -17.62
CA LEU A 171 -3.88 -17.93 -17.05
C LEU A 171 -4.24 -19.11 -17.97
N GLN A 172 -5.43 -19.07 -18.58
CA GLN A 172 -5.85 -20.08 -19.56
C GLN A 172 -4.99 -20.01 -20.83
N ASP A 173 -4.69 -18.81 -21.34
CA ASP A 173 -3.80 -18.64 -22.48
C ASP A 173 -2.38 -19.15 -22.18
N ARG A 174 -1.87 -18.89 -20.98
CA ARG A 174 -0.58 -19.43 -20.52
C ARG A 174 -0.61 -20.96 -20.45
N ALA A 175 -1.70 -21.56 -19.97
CA ALA A 175 -1.85 -23.02 -19.93
C ALA A 175 -1.85 -23.60 -21.35
N ASN A 176 -2.67 -23.04 -22.25
CA ASN A 176 -2.73 -23.44 -23.65
C ASN A 176 -1.36 -23.30 -24.35
N PHE A 177 -0.64 -22.19 -24.10
CA PHE A 177 0.70 -21.98 -24.64
C PHE A 177 1.70 -23.02 -24.12
N ASN A 178 1.64 -23.34 -22.82
CA ASN A 178 2.50 -24.35 -22.23
C ASN A 178 2.22 -25.75 -22.81
N ASP A 179 0.96 -26.09 -23.07
CA ASP A 179 0.58 -27.37 -23.69
C ASP A 179 1.09 -27.45 -25.14
N MET A 180 0.92 -26.39 -25.93
CA MET A 180 1.49 -26.30 -27.28
C MET A 180 3.02 -26.41 -27.26
N TRP A 181 3.67 -25.71 -26.32
CA TRP A 181 5.11 -25.77 -26.15
C TRP A 181 5.60 -27.18 -25.82
N GLN A 182 4.96 -27.87 -24.87
CA GLN A 182 5.28 -29.26 -24.53
C GLN A 182 5.09 -30.20 -25.72
N SER A 183 4.04 -30.00 -26.51
CA SER A 183 3.82 -30.77 -27.74
C SER A 183 4.95 -30.53 -28.76
N MET A 184 5.35 -29.28 -28.99
CA MET A 184 6.47 -28.95 -29.88
C MET A 184 7.79 -29.56 -29.39
N VAL A 185 8.07 -29.49 -28.08
CA VAL A 185 9.27 -30.12 -27.48
C VAL A 185 9.25 -31.63 -27.68
N THR A 186 8.09 -32.26 -27.53
CA THR A 186 7.93 -33.71 -27.73
C THR A 186 8.22 -34.08 -29.19
N GLN A 187 7.59 -33.40 -30.15
CA GLN A 187 7.82 -33.62 -31.58
C GLN A 187 9.28 -33.38 -31.99
N PHE A 188 9.92 -32.37 -31.42
CA PHE A 188 11.33 -32.09 -31.67
C PHE A 188 12.24 -33.21 -31.16
N ASN A 189 11.97 -33.74 -29.96
CA ASN A 189 12.73 -34.86 -29.41
C ASN A 189 12.48 -36.15 -30.18
N GLU A 190 11.26 -36.40 -30.66
CA GLU A 190 10.95 -37.51 -31.56
C GLU A 190 11.71 -37.38 -32.88
N GLY A 191 11.75 -36.19 -33.48
CA GLY A 191 12.53 -35.92 -34.69
C GLY A 191 14.02 -36.15 -34.50
N LYS A 192 14.59 -35.72 -33.37
CA LYS A 192 15.98 -36.03 -33.01
C LYS A 192 16.23 -37.52 -32.88
N LYS A 193 15.32 -38.25 -32.23
CA LYS A 193 15.42 -39.71 -32.10
C LYS A 193 15.40 -40.39 -33.47
N PHE A 194 14.51 -39.97 -34.36
CA PHE A 194 14.46 -40.49 -35.73
C PHE A 194 15.76 -40.25 -36.50
N ILE A 195 16.35 -39.05 -36.39
CA ILE A 195 17.66 -38.75 -36.99
C ILE A 195 18.76 -39.65 -36.42
N MET A 196 18.75 -39.87 -35.10
CA MET A 196 19.73 -40.74 -34.44
C MET A 196 19.59 -42.20 -34.90
N ASP A 197 18.36 -42.71 -34.95
CA ASP A 197 18.07 -44.06 -35.46
C ASP A 197 18.51 -44.21 -36.93
N LEU A 198 18.36 -43.17 -37.76
CA LEU A 198 18.81 -43.17 -39.16
C LEU A 198 20.34 -43.20 -39.27
N ILE A 199 21.05 -42.46 -38.40
CA ILE A 199 22.51 -42.47 -38.33
C ILE A 199 23.00 -43.85 -37.91
N ASP A 200 22.37 -44.47 -36.90
CA ASP A 200 22.73 -45.81 -36.42
C ASP A 200 22.49 -46.86 -37.52
N GLN A 201 21.36 -46.79 -38.23
CA GLN A 201 21.09 -47.67 -39.37
C GLN A 201 22.09 -47.48 -40.51
N SER A 202 22.45 -46.23 -40.81
CA SER A 202 23.44 -45.92 -41.85
C SER A 202 24.81 -46.46 -41.47
N THR A 203 25.24 -46.25 -40.23
CA THR A 203 26.52 -46.75 -39.70
C THR A 203 26.56 -48.28 -39.74
N LEU A 204 25.50 -48.95 -39.30
CA LEU A 204 25.39 -50.41 -39.39
C LEU A 204 25.49 -50.92 -40.84
N ALA A 205 24.84 -50.23 -41.80
CA ALA A 205 24.94 -50.59 -43.21
C ALA A 205 26.34 -50.38 -43.78
N PHE A 206 27.05 -49.33 -43.33
CA PHE A 206 28.46 -49.11 -43.68
C PHE A 206 29.36 -50.21 -43.13
N ASP A 207 29.22 -50.56 -41.85
CA ASP A 207 30.01 -51.62 -41.21
C ASP A 207 29.80 -52.97 -41.93
N GLN A 208 28.54 -53.31 -42.23
CA GLN A 208 28.21 -54.53 -43.00
C GLN A 208 28.82 -54.53 -44.40
N ARG A 209 28.78 -53.39 -45.10
CA ARG A 209 29.41 -53.25 -46.42
C ARG A 209 30.92 -53.44 -46.31
N GLU A 210 31.56 -52.84 -45.32
CA GLU A 210 32.99 -52.96 -45.09
C GLU A 210 33.40 -54.41 -44.81
N GLU A 211 32.66 -55.12 -43.96
CA GLU A 211 32.86 -56.55 -43.70
C GLU A 211 32.78 -57.39 -44.98
N LEU A 212 31.78 -57.13 -45.84
CA LEU A 212 31.62 -57.83 -47.11
C LEU A 212 32.74 -57.51 -48.10
N CYS A 213 33.17 -56.24 -48.18
CA CYS A 213 34.30 -55.81 -49.00
C CYS A 213 35.60 -56.50 -48.54
N ASN A 214 35.84 -56.56 -47.23
CA ASN A 214 36.98 -57.26 -46.65
C ASN A 214 36.94 -58.76 -46.97
N LYS A 215 35.78 -59.40 -46.81
CA LYS A 215 35.60 -60.82 -47.16
C LYS A 215 35.83 -61.08 -48.65
N LEU A 216 35.36 -60.19 -49.53
CA LEU A 216 35.60 -60.26 -50.97
C LEU A 216 37.10 -60.14 -51.30
N SER A 217 37.81 -59.22 -50.64
CA SER A 217 39.26 -59.05 -50.81
C SER A 217 40.00 -60.33 -50.44
N VAL A 218 39.72 -60.89 -49.26
CA VAL A 218 40.33 -62.14 -48.79
C VAL A 218 40.06 -63.30 -49.75
N LEU A 219 38.85 -63.41 -50.29
CA LEU A 219 38.52 -64.45 -51.28
C LEU A 219 39.25 -64.26 -52.60
N LYS A 220 39.40 -63.01 -53.08
CA LYS A 220 40.18 -62.69 -54.27
C LYS A 220 41.65 -63.07 -54.10
N ASP A 221 42.25 -62.70 -52.97
CA ASP A 221 43.65 -63.01 -52.66
C ASP A 221 43.87 -64.52 -52.58
N ARG A 222 42.95 -65.24 -51.93
CA ARG A 222 42.98 -66.71 -51.89
C ARG A 222 42.88 -67.32 -53.29
N ASN A 223 41.96 -66.85 -54.12
CA ASN A 223 41.78 -67.36 -55.48
C ASN A 223 43.01 -67.10 -56.38
N GLU A 224 43.65 -65.94 -56.25
CA GLU A 224 44.88 -65.66 -57.00
C GLU A 224 46.04 -66.55 -56.51
N ASN A 225 46.17 -66.75 -55.19
CA ASN A 225 47.16 -67.68 -54.63
C ASN A 225 46.93 -69.12 -55.12
N ASP A 226 45.69 -69.61 -55.09
CA ASP A 226 45.32 -70.96 -55.57
C ASP A 226 45.63 -71.11 -57.07
N LYS A 227 45.33 -70.09 -57.88
CA LYS A 227 45.68 -70.05 -59.31
C LYS A 227 47.20 -70.10 -59.53
N VAL A 228 47.98 -69.34 -58.77
CA VAL A 228 49.44 -69.37 -58.84
C VAL A 228 49.98 -70.77 -58.48
N MET A 229 49.43 -71.38 -57.42
CA MET A 229 49.79 -72.74 -57.02
C MET A 229 49.47 -73.77 -58.11
N HIS A 230 48.27 -73.73 -58.70
CA HIS A 230 47.89 -74.62 -59.80
C HIS A 230 48.76 -74.43 -61.05
N ILE A 231 49.14 -73.19 -61.39
CA ILE A 231 50.08 -72.93 -62.50
C ILE A 231 51.45 -73.57 -62.19
N GLN A 232 51.91 -73.49 -60.95
CA GLN A 232 53.18 -74.09 -60.53
C GLN A 232 53.13 -75.63 -60.60
N GLU A 233 52.05 -76.24 -60.11
CA GLU A 233 51.81 -77.69 -60.23
C GLU A 233 51.78 -78.15 -61.69
N MET A 234 51.04 -77.42 -62.55
CA MET A 234 50.97 -77.71 -63.99
C MET A 234 52.34 -77.61 -64.67
N ARG A 235 53.15 -76.59 -64.33
CA ARG A 235 54.53 -76.47 -64.82
C ARG A 235 55.42 -77.61 -64.34
N GLU A 236 55.24 -78.10 -63.12
CA GLU A 236 55.99 -79.25 -62.63
C GLU A 236 55.59 -80.54 -63.36
N MET A 237 54.29 -80.77 -63.57
CA MET A 237 53.79 -81.90 -64.35
C MET A 237 54.29 -81.86 -65.80
N GLN A 238 54.28 -80.69 -66.45
CA GLN A 238 54.86 -80.50 -67.78
C GLN A 238 56.36 -80.83 -67.80
N ARG A 239 57.14 -80.36 -66.81
CA ARG A 239 58.57 -80.70 -66.69
C ARG A 239 58.79 -82.20 -66.54
N ARG A 240 57.97 -82.90 -65.75
CA ARG A 240 58.02 -84.37 -65.61
C ARG A 240 57.70 -85.07 -66.93
N LEU A 241 56.63 -84.66 -67.62
CA LEU A 241 56.27 -85.21 -68.94
C LEU A 241 57.36 -84.98 -69.99
N GLU A 242 57.97 -83.80 -70.04
CA GLU A 242 59.09 -83.51 -70.94
C GLU A 242 60.31 -84.36 -70.63
N HIS A 243 60.63 -84.55 -69.35
CA HIS A 243 61.70 -85.43 -68.90
C HIS A 243 61.43 -86.87 -69.36
N ASP A 244 60.21 -87.38 -69.13
CA ASP A 244 59.81 -88.73 -69.52
C ASP A 244 59.78 -88.90 -71.04
N ALA A 245 59.33 -87.89 -71.79
CA ALA A 245 59.36 -87.89 -73.25
C ALA A 245 60.80 -87.87 -73.80
N LYS A 246 61.70 -87.10 -73.17
CA LYS A 246 63.14 -87.12 -73.51
C LYS A 246 63.75 -88.47 -73.20
N LEU A 247 63.38 -89.08 -72.07
CA LEU A 247 63.84 -90.40 -71.66
C LEU A 247 63.33 -91.49 -72.62
N GLN A 248 62.05 -91.44 -73.01
CA GLN A 248 61.47 -92.33 -74.00
C GLN A 248 62.20 -92.20 -75.35
N LYS A 249 62.39 -90.97 -75.85
CA LYS A 249 63.19 -90.72 -77.07
C LYS A 249 64.61 -91.25 -76.93
N PHE A 250 65.23 -91.10 -75.77
CA PHE A 250 66.55 -91.65 -75.50
C PHE A 250 66.55 -93.18 -75.58
N PHE A 251 65.57 -93.86 -74.99
CA PHE A 251 65.39 -95.31 -75.10
C PHE A 251 65.09 -95.76 -76.54
N ASP A 252 64.26 -95.04 -77.28
CA ASP A 252 63.95 -95.33 -78.69
C ASP A 252 65.23 -95.24 -79.54
N ILE A 253 66.05 -94.20 -79.35
CA ILE A 253 67.32 -94.01 -80.06
C ILE A 253 68.37 -95.07 -79.64
N LYS A 254 68.43 -95.42 -78.36
CA LYS A 254 69.35 -96.46 -77.85
C LYS A 254 68.92 -97.88 -78.24
N GLY A 255 67.61 -98.12 -78.37
CA GLY A 255 67.01 -99.41 -78.73
C GLY A 255 67.04 -99.69 -80.23
N GLN A 256 67.25 -98.69 -81.07
CA GLN A 256 67.52 -98.88 -82.50
C GLN A 256 68.88 -99.55 -82.71
N LYS A 257 68.84 -100.75 -83.30
CA LYS A 257 70.02 -101.48 -83.76
C LYS A 257 70.72 -100.63 -84.82
N ARG A 258 71.92 -100.13 -84.52
CA ARG A 258 72.69 -99.26 -85.44
C ARG A 258 73.10 -100.06 -86.68
N LEU A 259 72.42 -99.80 -87.81
CA LEU A 259 72.92 -100.04 -89.15
C LEU A 259 73.08 -98.67 -89.81
N ASN A 260 74.32 -98.18 -89.92
CA ASN A 260 74.65 -96.97 -90.66
C ASN A 260 74.79 -97.35 -92.14
N PRO A 261 73.81 -96.95 -92.99
CA PRO A 261 74.15 -96.12 -94.16
C PRO A 261 72.93 -95.33 -94.70
N GLU A 262 72.54 -94.17 -94.15
CA GLU A 262 71.41 -93.41 -94.73
C GLU A 262 71.42 -91.90 -94.43
N LEU A 263 72.61 -91.31 -94.33
CA LEU A 263 72.79 -89.86 -94.15
C LEU A 263 72.67 -89.06 -95.47
N GLU A 264 72.68 -89.71 -96.63
CA GLU A 264 72.62 -89.03 -97.94
C GLU A 264 71.21 -88.98 -98.58
N GLN A 265 70.26 -89.83 -98.18
CA GLN A 265 68.89 -89.77 -98.75
C GLN A 265 67.96 -88.76 -98.03
N ARG A 266 68.33 -88.33 -96.81
CA ARG A 266 67.51 -87.44 -95.97
C ARG A 266 67.52 -85.97 -96.38
N GLU A 267 68.45 -85.56 -97.25
CA GLU A 267 68.55 -84.18 -97.72
C GLU A 267 67.64 -83.89 -98.93
N LEU A 268 67.26 -84.91 -99.71
CA LEU A 268 66.35 -84.77 -100.85
C LEU A 268 64.88 -84.68 -100.39
N ASP A 269 64.47 -85.49 -99.41
CA ASP A 269 63.11 -85.47 -98.85
C ASP A 269 62.77 -84.17 -98.09
N LYS A 270 63.76 -83.53 -97.46
CA LYS A 270 63.55 -82.22 -96.79
C LYS A 270 63.14 -81.11 -97.76
N LYS A 271 63.59 -81.17 -99.02
CA LYS A 271 63.21 -80.18 -100.05
C LYS A 271 61.82 -80.44 -100.63
N GLN A 272 61.37 -81.70 -100.70
CA GLN A 272 59.99 -82.01 -101.12
C GLN A 272 58.97 -81.69 -100.02
N ASN A 273 59.26 -82.00 -98.76
CA ASN A 273 58.36 -81.70 -97.63
C ASN A 273 58.16 -80.19 -97.41
N GLN A 274 59.17 -79.37 -97.68
CA GLN A 274 59.02 -77.91 -97.62
C GLN A 274 58.07 -77.39 -98.71
N LYS A 275 58.13 -77.96 -99.93
CA LYS A 275 57.19 -77.60 -101.02
C LYS A 275 55.75 -78.00 -100.69
N GLU A 276 55.53 -79.20 -100.16
CA GLU A 276 54.19 -79.65 -99.73
C GLU A 276 53.61 -78.83 -98.57
N ASN A 277 54.45 -78.29 -97.68
CA ASN A 277 53.98 -77.41 -96.60
C ASN A 277 53.57 -76.02 -97.12
N TYR A 278 54.32 -75.46 -98.08
CA TYR A 278 53.90 -74.20 -98.73
C TYR A 278 52.62 -74.37 -99.54
N GLU A 279 52.43 -75.53 -100.19
CA GLU A 279 51.18 -75.85 -100.90
C GLU A 279 50.00 -76.02 -99.95
N ARG A 280 50.20 -76.62 -98.76
CA ARG A 280 49.16 -76.70 -97.71
C ARG A 280 48.78 -75.33 -97.14
N GLN A 281 49.75 -74.48 -96.82
CA GLN A 281 49.48 -73.11 -96.34
C GLN A 281 48.76 -72.28 -97.41
N LEU A 282 49.13 -72.44 -98.69
CA LEU A 282 48.40 -71.82 -99.80
C LEU A 282 46.96 -72.33 -99.92
N LEU A 283 46.72 -73.62 -99.64
CA LEU A 283 45.38 -74.20 -99.63
C LEU A 283 44.54 -73.64 -98.47
N GLU A 284 45.12 -73.55 -97.26
CA GLU A 284 44.47 -72.98 -96.08
C GLU A 284 44.14 -71.49 -96.27
N TYR A 285 45.08 -70.70 -96.84
CA TYR A 285 44.79 -69.30 -97.16
C TYR A 285 43.71 -69.15 -98.23
N LYS A 286 43.67 -70.05 -99.23
CA LYS A 286 42.57 -70.08 -100.20
C LYS A 286 41.24 -70.44 -99.55
N GLU A 287 41.21 -71.41 -98.64
CA GLU A 287 40.00 -71.77 -97.89
C GLU A 287 39.51 -70.65 -96.97
N ILE A 288 40.41 -69.90 -96.33
CA ILE A 288 40.06 -68.75 -95.50
C ILE A 288 39.49 -67.63 -96.38
N ILE A 289 40.10 -67.34 -97.54
CA ILE A 289 39.61 -66.35 -98.48
C ILE A 289 38.24 -66.76 -99.04
N GLU A 290 38.05 -68.04 -99.39
CA GLU A 290 36.76 -68.61 -99.80
C GLU A 290 35.70 -68.46 -98.69
N LYS A 291 36.03 -68.77 -97.43
CA LYS A 291 35.12 -68.57 -96.28
C LYS A 291 34.75 -67.10 -96.09
N ILE A 292 35.69 -66.17 -96.26
CA ILE A 292 35.42 -64.74 -96.17
C ILE A 292 34.53 -64.28 -97.34
N LYS A 293 34.78 -64.76 -98.57
CA LYS A 293 33.92 -64.51 -99.73
C LYS A 293 32.48 -65.01 -99.50
N LEU A 294 32.33 -66.18 -98.89
CA LEU A 294 31.03 -66.79 -98.58
C LEU A 294 30.27 -66.03 -97.48
N LEU A 295 30.97 -65.48 -96.49
CA LEU A 295 30.38 -64.69 -95.40
C LEU A 295 29.94 -63.28 -95.83
N TYR A 296 30.65 -62.67 -96.78
CA TYR A 296 30.37 -61.30 -97.23
C TYR A 296 29.61 -61.22 -98.56
N GLY A 297 29.42 -62.33 -99.27
CA GLY A 297 28.55 -62.43 -100.45
C GLY A 297 29.06 -61.75 -101.72
N GLU A 298 30.35 -61.41 -101.79
CA GLU A 298 30.98 -60.70 -102.92
C GLU A 298 32.14 -61.53 -103.48
N GLU A 299 32.12 -61.83 -104.79
CA GLU A 299 33.09 -62.74 -105.42
C GLU A 299 34.42 -62.08 -105.79
N ASP A 300 34.45 -60.74 -105.83
CA ASP A 300 35.57 -59.94 -106.32
C ASP A 300 36.48 -59.48 -105.16
N ALA A 301 37.69 -60.05 -105.10
CA ALA A 301 38.61 -59.87 -103.97
C ALA A 301 39.06 -58.42 -103.80
N GLU A 302 39.14 -57.64 -104.89
CA GLU A 302 39.51 -56.22 -104.84
C GLU A 302 38.40 -55.35 -104.24
N ARG A 303 37.12 -55.68 -104.51
CA ARG A 303 35.98 -54.96 -103.92
C ARG A 303 35.85 -55.22 -102.43
N LEU A 304 36.10 -56.45 -101.99
CA LEU A 304 36.11 -56.81 -100.57
C LEU A 304 37.19 -56.02 -99.82
N VAL A 305 38.42 -55.95 -100.35
CA VAL A 305 39.50 -55.15 -99.75
C VAL A 305 39.16 -53.66 -99.74
N ALA A 306 38.52 -53.14 -100.79
CA ALA A 306 38.08 -51.75 -100.82
C ALA A 306 36.98 -51.46 -99.79
N GLN A 307 36.07 -52.40 -99.53
CA GLN A 307 35.04 -52.27 -98.50
C GLN A 307 35.63 -52.34 -97.09
N PHE A 308 36.60 -53.24 -96.85
CA PHE A 308 37.33 -53.28 -95.57
C PHE A 308 38.11 -52.01 -95.33
N LYS A 309 38.79 -51.46 -96.35
CA LYS A 309 39.46 -50.16 -96.22
C LYS A 309 38.48 -49.04 -95.89
N ARG A 310 37.31 -48.99 -96.53
CA ARG A 310 36.27 -48.00 -96.17
C ARG A 310 35.78 -48.15 -94.74
N GLN A 311 35.53 -49.38 -94.29
CA GLN A 311 35.14 -49.65 -92.89
C GLN A 311 36.27 -49.36 -91.90
N GLU A 312 37.52 -49.58 -92.29
CA GLU A 312 38.70 -49.23 -91.49
C GLU A 312 38.84 -47.70 -91.39
N ASP A 313 38.64 -46.97 -92.48
CA ASP A 313 38.64 -45.51 -92.50
C ASP A 313 37.49 -44.94 -91.65
N GLU A 314 36.29 -45.52 -91.72
CA GLU A 314 35.14 -45.16 -90.88
C GLU A 314 35.41 -45.44 -89.40
N ASN A 315 35.97 -46.61 -89.07
CA ASN A 315 36.36 -46.95 -87.70
C ASN A 315 37.48 -46.06 -87.19
N PHE A 316 38.43 -45.68 -88.03
CA PHE A 316 39.52 -44.76 -87.68
C PHE A 316 38.98 -43.35 -87.42
N ALA A 317 38.01 -42.88 -88.22
CA ALA A 317 37.31 -41.63 -87.98
C ALA A 317 36.51 -41.66 -86.65
N LEU A 318 35.80 -42.76 -86.37
CA LEU A 318 35.10 -42.94 -85.10
C LEU A 318 36.07 -42.98 -83.91
N PHE A 319 37.22 -43.63 -84.05
CA PHE A 319 38.25 -43.67 -83.02
C PHE A 319 38.82 -42.28 -82.73
N ASN A 320 39.09 -41.49 -83.77
CA ASN A 320 39.53 -40.10 -83.60
C ASN A 320 38.47 -39.25 -82.91
N TYR A 321 37.19 -39.41 -83.28
CA TYR A 321 36.09 -38.70 -82.62
C TYR A 321 35.96 -39.09 -81.14
N VAL A 322 36.09 -40.37 -80.80
CA VAL A 322 36.07 -40.84 -79.39
C VAL A 322 37.25 -40.26 -78.60
N ASN A 323 38.42 -40.14 -79.22
CA ASN A 323 39.59 -39.52 -78.58
C ASN A 323 39.40 -38.02 -78.38
N GLU A 324 38.84 -37.30 -79.35
CA GLU A 324 38.50 -35.87 -79.19
C GLU A 324 37.46 -35.67 -78.08
N LEU A 325 36.42 -36.50 -78.04
CA LEU A 325 35.40 -36.43 -76.99
C LEU A 325 35.98 -36.77 -75.62
N SER A 326 36.90 -37.73 -75.55
CA SER A 326 37.60 -38.08 -74.31
C SER A 326 38.48 -36.93 -73.83
N HIS A 327 39.16 -36.23 -74.75
CA HIS A 327 39.92 -35.03 -74.43
C HIS A 327 39.03 -33.87 -73.96
N GLU A 328 37.87 -33.67 -74.58
CA GLU A 328 36.89 -32.68 -74.13
C GLU A 328 36.36 -33.00 -72.72
N VAL A 329 36.13 -34.27 -72.41
CA VAL A 329 35.75 -34.73 -71.06
C VAL A 329 36.86 -34.45 -70.04
N GLU A 330 38.12 -34.69 -70.39
CA GLU A 330 39.26 -34.35 -69.52
C GLU A 330 39.32 -32.85 -69.22
N VAL A 331 39.21 -31.99 -70.25
CA VAL A 331 39.22 -30.53 -70.08
C VAL A 331 38.05 -30.03 -69.24
N LEU A 332 36.86 -30.60 -69.44
CA LEU A 332 35.68 -30.27 -68.62
C LEU A 332 35.84 -30.75 -67.18
N ASN A 333 36.48 -31.90 -66.96
CA ASN A 333 36.74 -32.43 -65.63
C ASN A 333 37.76 -31.55 -64.89
N ASP A 334 38.83 -31.13 -65.55
CA ASP A 334 39.83 -30.20 -65.00
C ASP A 334 39.17 -28.86 -64.63
N SER A 335 38.35 -28.30 -65.53
CA SER A 335 37.59 -27.07 -65.27
C SER A 335 36.62 -27.23 -64.09
N THR A 336 36.02 -28.41 -63.96
CA THR A 336 35.12 -28.72 -62.84
C THR A 336 35.89 -28.80 -61.52
N GLN A 337 37.09 -29.38 -61.53
CA GLN A 337 37.96 -29.44 -60.36
C GLN A 337 38.42 -28.05 -59.93
N GLU A 338 38.87 -27.21 -60.88
CA GLU A 338 39.26 -25.82 -60.59
C GLU A 338 38.12 -25.01 -59.95
N LEU A 339 36.88 -25.18 -60.46
CA LEU A 339 35.71 -24.52 -59.89
C LEU A 339 35.35 -25.06 -58.50
N GLN A 340 35.53 -26.37 -58.26
CA GLN A 340 35.31 -26.96 -56.94
C GLN A 340 36.32 -26.42 -55.91
N ASP A 341 37.59 -26.35 -56.28
CA ASP A 341 38.67 -25.81 -55.44
C ASP A 341 38.41 -24.33 -55.11
N GLU A 342 37.95 -23.53 -56.08
CA GLU A 342 37.60 -22.13 -55.85
C GLU A 342 36.39 -21.97 -54.93
N ILE A 343 35.37 -22.83 -55.06
CA ILE A 343 34.22 -22.85 -54.15
C ILE A 343 34.66 -23.20 -52.73
N GLU A 344 35.55 -24.18 -52.56
CA GLU A 344 36.05 -24.56 -51.25
C GLU A 344 36.87 -23.43 -50.62
N ARG A 345 37.73 -22.78 -51.40
CA ARG A 345 38.47 -21.58 -50.96
C ARG A 345 37.53 -20.48 -50.49
N GLN A 346 36.51 -20.13 -51.28
CA GLN A 346 35.55 -19.08 -50.89
C GLN A 346 34.73 -19.45 -49.65
N LYS A 347 34.32 -20.72 -49.52
CA LYS A 347 33.64 -21.20 -48.30
C LYS A 347 34.54 -21.09 -47.07
N SER A 348 35.82 -21.46 -47.19
CA SER A 348 36.78 -21.34 -46.09
C SER A 348 36.96 -19.88 -45.65
N GLU A 349 37.11 -18.95 -46.59
CA GLU A 349 37.20 -17.52 -46.26
C GLU A 349 35.92 -16.96 -45.65
N GLN A 350 34.75 -17.40 -46.12
CA GLN A 350 33.46 -16.97 -45.57
C GLN A 350 33.31 -17.43 -44.12
N THR A 351 33.62 -18.70 -43.83
CA THR A 351 33.56 -19.24 -42.47
C THR A 351 34.55 -18.55 -41.54
N GLU A 352 35.77 -18.24 -42.00
CA GLU A 352 36.74 -17.51 -41.20
C GLU A 352 36.28 -16.08 -40.88
N LYS A 353 35.72 -15.36 -41.87
CA LYS A 353 35.14 -14.02 -41.66
C LYS A 353 33.95 -14.06 -40.70
N GLU A 354 33.07 -15.06 -40.83
CA GLU A 354 31.93 -15.23 -39.93
C GLU A 354 32.36 -15.55 -38.50
N LEU A 355 33.39 -16.39 -38.32
CA LEU A 355 33.98 -16.68 -37.01
C LEU A 355 34.57 -15.42 -36.39
N LYS A 356 35.35 -14.63 -37.13
CA LYS A 356 35.93 -13.36 -36.64
C LYS A 356 34.86 -12.37 -36.18
N LEU A 357 33.80 -12.19 -36.97
CA LEU A 357 32.68 -11.31 -36.60
C LEU A 357 31.94 -11.81 -35.35
N LYS A 358 31.73 -13.13 -35.23
CA LYS A 358 31.11 -13.73 -34.04
C LYS A 358 32.00 -13.57 -32.80
N THR A 359 33.31 -13.77 -32.92
CA THR A 359 34.24 -13.59 -31.78
C THR A 359 34.31 -12.14 -31.34
N GLU A 360 34.41 -11.19 -32.27
CA GLU A 360 34.40 -9.75 -31.94
C GLU A 360 33.09 -9.32 -31.27
N ALA A 361 31.95 -9.81 -31.76
CA ALA A 361 30.65 -9.54 -31.14
C ALA A 361 30.53 -10.16 -29.73
N LEU A 362 31.06 -11.37 -29.53
CA LEU A 362 31.10 -12.02 -28.22
C LEU A 362 32.01 -11.28 -27.24
N ASP A 363 33.19 -10.84 -27.69
CA ASP A 363 34.12 -10.08 -26.87
C ASP A 363 33.53 -8.73 -26.45
N TYR A 364 32.85 -8.03 -27.38
CA TYR A 364 32.12 -6.80 -27.05
C TYR A 364 31.00 -7.04 -26.02
N LEU A 365 30.21 -8.11 -26.20
CA LEU A 365 29.13 -8.43 -25.28
C LEU A 365 29.64 -8.85 -23.89
N ASN A 366 30.76 -9.59 -23.85
CA ASN A 366 31.43 -9.96 -22.60
C ASN A 366 31.97 -8.72 -21.87
N ALA A 367 32.63 -7.80 -22.58
CA ALA A 367 33.11 -6.55 -22.00
C ALA A 367 31.97 -5.70 -21.42
N GLU A 368 30.85 -5.57 -22.14
CA GLU A 368 29.69 -4.82 -21.64
C GLU A 368 29.03 -5.53 -20.45
N LYS A 369 28.97 -6.86 -20.46
CA LYS A 369 28.49 -7.64 -19.33
C LYS A 369 29.35 -7.42 -18.09
N GLU A 370 30.67 -7.50 -18.21
CA GLU A 370 31.59 -7.24 -17.09
C GLU A 370 31.42 -5.81 -16.55
N ARG A 371 31.26 -4.82 -17.43
CA ARG A 371 30.99 -3.42 -17.04
C ARG A 371 29.69 -3.28 -16.24
N ILE A 372 28.62 -3.93 -16.68
CA ILE A 372 27.33 -3.93 -15.98
C ILE A 372 27.42 -4.67 -14.64
N GLU A 373 28.13 -5.79 -14.58
CA GLU A 373 28.35 -6.55 -13.35
C GLU A 373 29.13 -5.75 -12.32
N GLN A 374 30.19 -5.04 -12.72
CA GLN A 374 30.94 -4.13 -11.85
C GLN A 374 30.05 -3.00 -11.31
N LEU A 375 29.27 -2.34 -12.18
CA LEU A 375 28.34 -1.28 -11.78
C LEU A 375 27.27 -1.81 -10.81
N ALA A 376 26.76 -3.02 -11.05
CA ALA A 376 25.78 -3.66 -10.19
C ALA A 376 26.39 -3.98 -8.82
N GLU A 377 27.62 -4.47 -8.76
CA GLU A 377 28.31 -4.76 -7.50
C GLU A 377 28.58 -3.47 -6.70
N GLU A 378 29.11 -2.42 -7.33
CA GLU A 378 29.28 -1.12 -6.69
C GLU A 378 27.95 -0.58 -6.11
N THR A 379 26.85 -0.76 -6.84
CA THR A 379 25.52 -0.32 -6.39
C THR A 379 25.02 -1.16 -5.22
N ARG A 380 25.28 -2.48 -5.23
CA ARG A 380 24.97 -3.37 -4.10
C ARG A 380 25.77 -2.99 -2.86
N GLU A 381 27.05 -2.70 -2.99
CA GLU A 381 27.91 -2.26 -1.90
C GLU A 381 27.43 -0.92 -1.32
N LYS A 382 27.12 0.06 -2.17
CA LYS A 382 26.52 1.35 -1.75
C LYS A 382 25.19 1.13 -1.03
N LYS A 383 24.32 0.25 -1.51
CA LYS A 383 23.06 -0.10 -0.83
C LYS A 383 23.33 -0.75 0.53
N ARG A 384 24.26 -1.71 0.61
CA ARG A 384 24.61 -2.43 1.84
C ARG A 384 25.16 -1.48 2.91
N THR A 385 26.07 -0.59 2.54
CA THR A 385 26.62 0.43 3.45
C THR A 385 25.55 1.39 3.95
N LEU A 386 24.64 1.84 3.07
CA LEU A 386 23.50 2.67 3.47
C LEU A 386 22.52 1.94 4.39
N SER A 387 22.21 0.66 4.12
CA SER A 387 21.35 -0.16 4.99
C SER A 387 21.95 -0.33 6.38
N ILE A 388 23.25 -0.63 6.50
CA ILE A 388 23.94 -0.73 7.80
C ILE A 388 23.87 0.61 8.55
N ARG A 389 24.11 1.72 7.86
CA ARG A 389 24.03 3.06 8.47
C ARG A 389 22.61 3.38 8.93
N LEU A 390 21.60 2.98 8.16
CA LEU A 390 20.20 3.16 8.52
C LEU A 390 19.84 2.34 9.76
N GLU A 391 20.27 1.08 9.84
CA GLU A 391 20.07 0.24 11.03
C GLU A 391 20.75 0.83 12.28
N GLN A 392 21.96 1.37 12.14
CA GLN A 392 22.64 2.08 13.23
C GLN A 392 21.85 3.31 13.71
N LEU A 393 21.29 4.08 12.78
CA LEU A 393 20.45 5.24 13.11
C LEU A 393 19.14 4.82 13.80
N LEU A 394 18.49 3.74 13.31
CA LEU A 394 17.29 3.18 13.94
C LEU A 394 17.60 2.74 15.37
N LYS A 395 18.69 2.00 15.57
CA LYS A 395 19.10 1.56 16.90
C LYS A 395 19.42 2.73 17.83
N GLY A 396 20.11 3.76 17.33
CA GLY A 396 20.37 4.98 18.10
C GLY A 396 19.09 5.72 18.51
N ILE A 397 18.08 5.78 17.63
CA ILE A 397 16.78 6.38 17.96
C ILE A 397 16.03 5.52 18.99
N GLU A 398 16.11 4.19 18.89
CA GLU A 398 15.54 3.27 19.87
C GLU A 398 16.21 3.41 21.24
N ASP A 399 17.53 3.57 21.28
CA ASP A 399 18.30 3.79 22.52
C ASP A 399 17.90 5.10 23.19
N ILE A 400 17.75 6.20 22.41
CA ILE A 400 17.26 7.50 22.92
C ILE A 400 15.81 7.37 23.44
N PHE A 401 14.97 6.65 22.71
CA PHE A 401 13.58 6.41 23.12
C PHE A 401 13.51 5.67 24.47
N ARG A 402 14.36 4.65 24.67
CA ARG A 402 14.48 3.92 25.94
C ARG A 402 15.03 4.80 27.06
N GLN A 403 16.04 5.63 26.79
CA GLN A 403 16.63 6.52 27.80
C GLN A 403 15.65 7.59 28.29
N LEU A 404 14.75 8.07 27.44
CA LEU A 404 13.77 9.11 27.80
C LEU A 404 12.52 8.58 28.51
N ALA A 405 12.43 7.25 28.71
CA ALA A 405 11.30 6.56 29.34
C ALA A 405 9.94 7.10 28.85
N CYS A 406 9.78 7.19 27.53
CA CYS A 406 8.55 7.66 26.91
C CYS A 406 7.44 6.63 27.10
N ASP A 407 6.29 7.04 27.68
CA ASP A 407 5.14 6.16 27.88
C ASP A 407 4.62 5.60 26.54
N ASP A 408 4.56 4.28 26.43
CA ASP A 408 4.15 3.54 25.21
C ASP A 408 2.67 3.73 24.82
N ALA A 409 1.87 4.34 25.69
CA ALA A 409 0.41 4.36 25.59
C ALA A 409 -0.17 5.01 24.31
N PRO A 410 0.38 6.13 23.76
CA PRO A 410 -0.11 6.69 22.50
C PRO A 410 0.40 5.94 21.26
N ILE A 411 1.52 5.21 21.38
CA ILE A 411 2.23 4.56 20.27
C ILE A 411 1.66 3.16 20.00
N LEU A 412 1.28 2.43 21.06
CA LEU A 412 0.64 1.11 21.00
C LEU A 412 -0.71 1.11 20.27
N ASN A 413 -1.48 2.21 20.35
CA ASN A 413 -2.80 2.30 19.71
C ASN A 413 -2.73 2.47 18.18
N VAL A 414 -1.60 2.94 17.64
CA VAL A 414 -1.39 3.10 16.19
C VAL A 414 -0.60 1.92 15.61
N LEU A 415 0.27 1.30 16.40
CA LEU A 415 1.09 0.15 16.02
C LEU A 415 0.46 -1.14 16.52
N SER A 416 -0.58 -1.59 15.81
CA SER A 416 -1.49 -2.66 16.20
C SER A 416 -0.88 -4.07 16.35
N THR A 417 0.44 -4.27 16.55
CA THR A 417 0.94 -5.59 17.01
C THR A 417 2.40 -5.69 17.48
N LYS A 418 3.35 -4.80 17.12
CA LYS A 418 4.76 -4.93 17.60
C LYS A 418 5.51 -3.60 17.75
N THR A 419 6.20 -3.44 18.88
CA THR A 419 7.01 -2.29 19.33
C THR A 419 8.41 -2.23 18.69
N PHE A 420 8.55 -2.54 17.40
CA PHE A 420 9.85 -2.40 16.71
C PHE A 420 9.87 -1.15 15.83
N LEU A 421 10.97 -0.39 15.94
CA LEU A 421 11.21 0.82 15.17
C LEU A 421 11.50 0.47 13.69
N THR A 422 10.48 0.51 12.85
CA THR A 422 10.62 0.35 11.39
C THR A 422 10.84 1.71 10.73
N VAL A 423 11.51 1.75 9.57
CA VAL A 423 11.76 2.96 8.74
C VAL A 423 10.50 3.83 8.54
N HIS A 424 9.34 3.21 8.42
CA HIS A 424 8.06 3.92 8.23
C HIS A 424 7.53 4.58 9.51
N ASN A 425 7.92 4.06 10.68
CA ASN A 425 7.45 4.50 11.98
C ASN A 425 8.42 5.50 12.65
N VAL A 426 9.65 5.63 12.14
CA VAL A 426 10.70 6.52 12.67
C VAL A 426 10.20 7.94 12.93
N LYS A 427 9.44 8.51 11.98
CA LYS A 427 8.93 9.89 12.10
C LYS A 427 8.00 10.05 13.30
N LEU A 428 7.21 9.02 13.62
CA LEU A 428 6.30 9.04 14.77
C LEU A 428 7.10 8.95 16.08
N PHE A 429 8.08 8.05 16.17
CA PHE A 429 8.95 7.91 17.34
C PHE A 429 9.77 9.18 17.60
N ILE A 430 10.34 9.80 16.56
CA ILE A 430 11.06 11.08 16.69
C ILE A 430 10.12 12.20 17.17
N GLY A 431 8.90 12.30 16.65
CA GLY A 431 7.94 13.31 17.10
C GLY A 431 7.53 13.16 18.58
N VAL A 432 7.48 11.93 19.08
CA VAL A 432 7.23 11.68 20.52
C VAL A 432 8.45 12.03 21.36
N ILE A 433 9.66 11.65 20.92
CA ILE A 433 10.92 12.07 21.53
C ILE A 433 10.98 13.60 21.60
N GLU A 434 10.69 14.30 20.51
CA GLU A 434 10.70 15.76 20.45
C GLU A 434 9.71 16.38 21.46
N ARG A 435 8.47 15.87 21.53
CA ARG A 435 7.49 16.33 22.52
C ARG A 435 7.98 16.08 23.96
N ARG A 436 8.57 14.93 24.24
CA ARG A 436 9.09 14.60 25.58
C ARG A 436 10.31 15.44 25.96
N VAL A 437 11.25 15.62 25.05
CA VAL A 437 12.41 16.49 25.22
C VAL A 437 11.95 17.94 25.46
N ASN A 438 11.00 18.44 24.69
CA ASN A 438 10.43 19.77 24.92
C ASN A 438 9.73 19.88 26.30
N LEU A 439 9.08 18.82 26.78
CA LEU A 439 8.51 18.79 28.13
C LEU A 439 9.60 18.81 29.21
N ILE A 440 10.66 18.02 29.07
CA ILE A 440 11.81 18.03 30.00
C ILE A 440 12.49 19.40 29.99
N ILE A 441 12.72 19.99 28.82
CA ILE A 441 13.27 21.35 28.69
C ILE A 441 12.34 22.38 29.34
N SER A 442 11.02 22.23 29.20
CA SER A 442 10.07 23.12 29.88
C SER A 442 10.08 22.94 31.40
N ALA A 443 10.25 21.72 31.91
CA ALA A 443 10.39 21.45 33.34
C ALA A 443 11.70 22.02 33.91
N ILE A 444 12.81 21.88 33.19
CA ILE A 444 14.10 22.50 33.55
C ILE A 444 14.01 24.03 33.47
N ASN A 445 13.32 24.61 32.49
CA ASN A 445 13.08 26.06 32.43
C ASN A 445 12.16 26.56 33.56
N ILE A 446 11.28 25.71 34.08
CA ILE A 446 10.47 26.02 35.27
C ILE A 446 11.36 25.99 36.54
N GLU A 447 12.32 25.07 36.63
CA GLU A 447 13.34 25.06 37.71
C GLU A 447 14.36 26.21 37.58
N ASP A 448 14.72 26.64 36.36
CA ASP A 448 15.62 27.78 36.12
C ASP A 448 14.95 29.13 36.39
N ASN A 449 13.62 29.22 36.35
CA ASN A 449 12.90 30.42 36.84
C ASN A 449 12.98 30.58 38.37
N SER A 450 13.38 29.52 39.11
CA SER A 450 13.75 29.60 40.53
C SER A 450 15.26 29.83 40.78
N ASN A 451 16.11 29.83 39.76
CA ASN A 451 17.54 30.15 39.88
C ASN A 451 17.92 31.37 39.04
N LYS A 452 17.31 32.50 39.38
CA LYS A 452 17.74 33.82 38.88
C LYS A 452 18.98 34.29 39.64
N ILE A 453 20.14 33.64 39.43
CA ILE A 453 21.42 34.11 39.95
C ILE A 453 22.52 33.93 38.90
N LEU A 454 22.88 35.06 38.27
CA LEU A 454 24.22 35.47 37.82
C LEU A 454 25.05 34.47 37.00
N ALA A 455 25.25 34.76 35.70
CA ALA A 455 26.52 35.28 35.17
C ALA A 455 26.78 34.94 33.69
N ARG A 456 26.91 36.02 32.91
CA ARG A 456 27.92 36.31 31.86
C ARG A 456 28.09 35.37 30.65
N LYS A 457 27.76 35.99 29.50
CA LYS A 457 28.45 36.04 28.20
C LYS A 457 29.82 35.35 28.10
N ASP A 458 29.98 34.76 26.91
CA ASP A 458 31.22 34.45 26.19
C ASP A 458 31.74 33.01 26.32
N ARG A 459 31.38 32.20 25.31
CA ARG A 459 32.28 31.26 24.61
C ARG A 459 31.58 30.70 23.38
N VAL A 460 31.80 31.34 22.24
CA VAL A 460 31.62 30.72 20.92
C VAL A 460 33.00 30.23 20.48
N PRO A 461 33.27 28.92 20.42
CA PRO A 461 34.47 28.41 19.78
C PRO A 461 34.30 28.55 18.26
N LYS A 462 35.11 29.40 17.64
CA LYS A 462 35.30 29.43 16.19
C LYS A 462 35.97 28.11 15.78
N PHE A 463 35.33 27.32 14.93
CA PHE A 463 36.02 26.32 14.11
C PHE A 463 35.94 26.71 12.64
N ASN A 464 37.12 26.72 12.03
CA ASN A 464 37.44 27.23 10.71
C ASN A 464 36.60 26.61 9.60
N ILE A 465 36.00 27.49 8.79
CA ILE A 465 35.60 27.19 7.42
C ILE A 465 36.83 27.43 6.54
N ARG A 466 37.43 26.36 6.02
CA ARG A 466 38.02 26.23 4.68
C ARG A 466 38.98 25.04 4.65
N GLU A 467 38.59 24.00 3.92
CA GLU A 467 39.34 23.43 2.78
C GLU A 467 38.79 22.05 2.46
N SER A 468 38.08 21.94 1.33
CA SER A 468 38.15 20.83 0.37
C SER A 468 36.95 20.88 -0.58
N ALA A 469 36.98 21.88 -1.48
CA ALA A 469 36.43 21.65 -2.81
C ALA A 469 37.58 21.15 -3.69
N LYS A 470 37.26 20.19 -4.55
CA LYS A 470 38.09 19.60 -5.62
C LYS A 470 38.89 18.37 -5.20
N THR A 471 38.36 17.20 -5.51
CA THR A 471 38.99 16.28 -6.50
C THR A 471 38.02 15.14 -6.84
N LYS A 472 38.15 14.66 -8.09
CA LYS A 472 37.49 13.55 -8.78
C LYS A 472 36.21 13.95 -9.53
N ASN A 473 36.10 13.93 -10.87
CA ASN A 473 36.78 13.17 -11.93
C ASN A 473 37.02 11.69 -11.61
#